data_AF-A0A355DDX8-F1
#
_entry.id   AF-A0A355DDX8-F1
#
_cell.length_a   1.000
_cell.length_b   1.000
_cell.length_c   1.000
_cell.angle_alpha   90.00
_cell.angle_beta   90.00
_cell.angle_gamma   90.00
#
_symmetry.space_group_name_H-M   'P 1'
#
loop_
_entity.id
_entity.type
_entity.pdbx_description
1 polymer ?
#
loop_
_entity_poly.entity_id
_entity_poly.type
_entity_poly.pdbx_seq_one_letter_code
_entity_poly.pdbx_strand_id
1 'polypeptide(L)'
;HRFDITRSPNHHIGFGGGGAHFCLGANLARMELRLMFDEICRRIPDVQPAGEVQLLRSNFINGIKHMPVSFPTGSPVSPPQS
;
A
#
# COMPACT_ATOMS: atom_id res chain seq x y z
N HIS A 1 7.22 13.13 -13.26
CA HIS A 1 6.10 12.31 -12.74
C HIS A 1 5.64 12.88 -11.40
N ARG A 2 4.33 12.84 -11.09
CA ARG A 2 3.75 13.37 -9.84
C ARG A 2 2.87 12.32 -9.20
N PHE A 3 3.02 12.09 -7.90
CA PHE A 3 2.08 11.30 -7.11
C PHE A 3 0.91 12.20 -6.67
N ASP A 4 -0.32 11.78 -6.98
CA ASP A 4 -1.53 12.55 -6.75
C ASP A 4 -2.66 11.60 -6.35
N ILE A 5 -3.03 11.60 -5.05
CA ILE A 5 -4.07 10.72 -4.51
C ILE A 5 -5.48 11.13 -4.97
N THR A 6 -5.64 12.35 -5.47
CA THR A 6 -6.93 12.90 -5.94
C THR A 6 -7.15 12.69 -7.44
N ARG A 7 -6.20 12.05 -8.13
CA ARG A 7 -6.21 11.86 -9.58
C ARG A 7 -7.54 11.30 -10.07
N SER A 8 -8.22 12.07 -10.92
CA SER A 8 -9.43 11.67 -11.62
C SER A 8 -9.43 12.24 -13.05
N PRO A 9 -9.73 11.41 -14.08
CA PRO A 9 -9.99 9.98 -14.00
C PRO A 9 -8.70 9.15 -13.82
N ASN A 10 -8.81 7.97 -13.19
CA ASN A 10 -7.66 7.12 -12.83
C ASN A 10 -7.61 5.83 -13.68
N HIS A 11 -7.43 5.96 -15.00
CA HIS A 11 -7.37 4.83 -15.94
C HIS A 11 -6.00 4.12 -15.92
N HIS A 12 -5.61 3.56 -14.79
CA HIS A 12 -4.38 2.76 -14.68
C HIS A 12 -4.62 1.30 -15.12
N ILE A 13 -3.59 0.64 -15.67
CA ILE A 13 -3.66 -0.76 -16.14
C ILE A 13 -3.00 -1.75 -15.17
N GLY A 14 -2.76 -1.36 -13.92
CA GLY A 14 -2.08 -2.20 -12.92
C GLY A 14 -2.81 -3.50 -12.56
N PHE A 15 -4.10 -3.62 -12.89
CA PHE A 15 -4.91 -4.83 -12.74
C PHE A 15 -5.22 -5.53 -14.09
N GLY A 16 -4.49 -5.17 -15.15
CA GLY A 16 -4.80 -5.59 -16.52
C GLY A 16 -5.79 -4.64 -17.23
N GLY A 17 -5.72 -4.59 -18.56
CA GLY A 17 -6.45 -3.64 -19.40
C GLY A 17 -7.93 -3.95 -19.69
N GLY A 18 -8.63 -4.64 -18.78
CA GLY A 18 -10.07 -4.91 -18.88
C GLY A 18 -10.49 -6.05 -19.83
N GLY A 19 -9.57 -6.89 -20.30
CA GLY A 19 -9.86 -8.07 -21.12
C GLY A 19 -10.19 -9.33 -20.32
N ALA A 20 -10.22 -10.50 -20.99
CA ALA A 20 -10.58 -11.80 -20.39
C ALA A 20 -9.71 -12.23 -19.18
N HIS A 21 -8.51 -11.66 -19.05
CA HIS A 21 -7.58 -11.90 -17.95
C HIS A 21 -7.47 -10.72 -16.98
N PHE A 22 -8.49 -9.86 -16.94
CA PHE A 22 -8.56 -8.80 -15.93
C PHE A 22 -8.46 -9.40 -14.53
N CYS A 23 -7.71 -8.72 -13.65
CA CYS A 23 -7.41 -9.24 -12.32
C CYS A 23 -8.69 -9.51 -11.53
N LEU A 24 -8.97 -10.79 -11.29
CA LEU A 24 -10.09 -11.26 -10.47
C LEU A 24 -10.03 -10.67 -9.05
N GLY A 25 -8.83 -10.47 -8.52
CA GLY A 25 -8.58 -9.92 -7.18
C GLY A 25 -8.60 -8.39 -7.08
N ALA A 26 -8.90 -7.64 -8.15
CA ALA A 26 -8.75 -6.18 -8.16
C ALA A 26 -9.56 -5.47 -7.05
N ASN A 27 -10.74 -5.98 -6.70
CA ASN A 27 -11.55 -5.40 -5.61
C ASN A 27 -11.02 -5.78 -4.23
N LEU A 28 -10.56 -7.01 -4.05
CA LEU A 28 -9.92 -7.47 -2.82
C LEU A 28 -8.65 -6.66 -2.52
N ALA A 29 -7.76 -6.54 -3.49
CA ALA A 29 -6.53 -5.76 -3.35
C ALA A 29 -6.80 -4.29 -2.97
N ARG A 30 -7.84 -3.68 -3.55
CA ARG A 30 -8.25 -2.30 -3.18
C ARG A 30 -8.79 -2.22 -1.75
N MET A 31 -9.53 -3.23 -1.30
CA MET A 31 -10.03 -3.28 0.07
C MET A 31 -8.88 -3.43 1.07
N GLU A 32 -7.96 -4.36 0.80
CA GLU A 32 -6.76 -4.57 1.63
C GLU A 32 -5.91 -3.29 1.73
N LEU A 33 -5.66 -2.61 0.61
CA LEU A 33 -4.90 -1.35 0.61
C LEU A 33 -5.62 -0.25 1.41
N ARG A 34 -6.96 -0.13 1.29
CA ARG A 34 -7.72 0.84 2.09
C ARG A 34 -7.58 0.56 3.59
N LEU A 35 -7.80 -0.68 4.01
CA LEU A 35 -7.69 -1.07 5.42
C LEU A 35 -6.27 -0.86 5.95
N MET A 36 -5.26 -1.26 5.17
CA MET A 36 -3.86 -1.09 5.55
C MET A 36 -3.51 0.39 5.73
N PHE A 37 -3.86 1.26 4.78
CA PHE A 37 -3.55 2.69 4.89
C PHE A 37 -4.35 3.38 5.99
N ASP A 38 -5.62 3.03 6.20
CA ASP A 38 -6.43 3.56 7.30
C ASP A 38 -5.80 3.24 8.66
N GLU A 39 -5.38 1.98 8.85
CA GLU A 39 -4.75 1.55 10.10
C GLU A 39 -3.34 2.12 10.29
N ILE A 40 -2.56 2.30 9.22
CA ILE A 40 -1.26 2.99 9.28
C ILE A 40 -1.47 4.44 9.74
N CYS A 41 -2.39 5.17 9.09
CA CYS A 41 -2.69 6.55 9.45
C CYS A 41 -3.22 6.68 10.88
N ARG A 42 -3.98 5.69 11.36
CA ARG A 42 -4.59 5.71 12.70
C ARG A 42 -3.60 5.35 13.81
N ARG A 43 -2.73 4.35 13.60
CA ARG A 43 -1.89 3.77 14.66
C ARG A 43 -0.44 4.27 14.63
N ILE A 44 0.10 4.52 13.44
CA ILE A 44 1.50 4.91 13.25
C ILE A 44 1.62 6.09 12.26
N PRO A 45 0.92 7.21 12.50
CA PRO A 45 0.90 8.35 11.57
C PRO A 45 2.29 8.94 11.31
N ASP A 46 3.21 8.81 12.27
CA ASP A 46 4.57 9.36 12.21
C ASP A 46 5.61 8.34 11.77
N VAL A 47 5.21 7.34 10.95
CA VAL A 47 6.13 6.36 10.38
C VAL A 47 7.11 7.01 9.41
N GLN A 48 8.40 6.70 9.55
CA GLN A 48 9.49 7.25 8.74
C GLN A 48 10.42 6.12 8.25
N PRO A 49 11.08 6.26 7.08
CA PRO A 49 12.12 5.34 6.65
C PRO A 49 13.30 5.30 7.64
N ALA A 50 13.78 4.11 7.95
CA ALA A 50 14.85 3.87 8.94
C ALA A 50 16.09 3.18 8.35
N GLY A 51 16.19 3.12 7.01
CA GLY A 51 17.31 2.47 6.33
C GLY A 51 17.09 2.37 4.83
N GLU A 52 18.03 1.72 4.16
CA GLU A 52 17.99 1.51 2.71
C GLU A 52 16.86 0.55 2.32
N VAL A 53 16.09 0.92 1.29
CA VAL A 53 15.06 0.07 0.70
C VAL A 53 15.72 -0.95 -0.22
N GLN A 54 15.46 -2.23 0.03
CA GLN A 54 15.95 -3.31 -0.81
C GLN A 54 14.85 -3.75 -1.76
N LEU A 55 15.10 -3.66 -3.07
CA LEU A 55 14.16 -4.11 -4.09
C LEU A 55 14.20 -5.63 -4.27
N LEU A 56 13.07 -6.20 -4.65
CA LEU A 56 12.98 -7.58 -5.08
C LEU A 56 13.68 -7.73 -6.43
N ARG A 57 14.62 -8.68 -6.53
CA ARG A 57 15.24 -9.02 -7.83
C ARG A 57 14.26 -9.82 -8.68
N SER A 58 13.54 -9.15 -9.55
CA SER A 58 12.60 -9.75 -10.50
C SER A 58 12.48 -8.88 -11.76
N ASN A 59 12.30 -9.52 -12.91
CA ASN A 59 11.96 -8.86 -14.18
C ASN A 59 10.44 -8.81 -14.42
N PHE A 60 9.63 -9.42 -13.55
CA PHE A 60 8.18 -9.51 -13.67
C PHE A 60 7.46 -8.75 -12.55
N ILE A 61 7.99 -8.79 -11.32
CA ILE A 61 7.40 -8.16 -10.14
C ILE A 61 8.22 -6.94 -9.75
N ASN A 62 7.62 -5.75 -9.81
CA ASN A 62 8.20 -4.54 -9.22
C ASN A 62 7.90 -4.50 -7.71
N GLY A 63 8.70 -5.20 -6.91
CA GLY A 63 8.47 -5.38 -5.48
C GLY A 63 9.55 -4.75 -4.60
N ILE A 64 9.17 -4.37 -3.39
CA ILE A 64 10.11 -4.05 -2.31
C ILE A 64 10.30 -5.30 -1.45
N LYS A 65 11.54 -5.78 -1.31
CA LYS A 65 11.89 -6.93 -0.47
C LYS A 65 11.99 -6.54 1.01
N HIS A 66 12.64 -5.41 1.30
CA HIS A 66 12.72 -4.86 2.66
C HIS A 66 12.59 -3.34 2.62
N MET A 67 11.77 -2.79 3.52
CA MET A 67 11.64 -1.35 3.78
C MET A 67 11.76 -1.12 5.29
N PRO A 68 12.96 -0.87 5.82
CA PRO A 68 13.13 -0.54 7.23
C PRO A 68 12.37 0.75 7.55
N VAL A 69 11.57 0.73 8.62
CA VAL A 69 10.81 1.90 9.10
C VAL A 69 10.92 2.03 10.62
N SER A 70 10.80 3.25 11.11
CA SER A 70 10.69 3.59 12.52
C SER A 70 9.43 4.41 12.75
N PHE A 71 8.77 4.22 13.89
CA PHE A 71 7.66 5.05 14.35
C PHE A 71 7.75 5.18 15.88
N PRO A 72 7.24 6.26 16.48
CA PRO A 72 7.22 6.42 17.92
C PRO A 72 6.49 5.26 18.59
N THR A 73 7.03 4.77 19.72
CA THR A 73 6.31 3.79 20.53
C THR A 73 5.13 4.48 21.20
N GLY A 74 3.92 4.31 20.65
CA GLY A 74 2.68 4.81 21.25
C GLY A 74 2.10 3.86 22.29
N SER A 75 1.17 4.37 23.12
CA SER A 75 0.33 3.51 23.95
C SER A 75 -0.57 2.61 23.07
N PRO A 76 -0.92 1.39 23.50
CA PRO A 76 -1.73 0.48 22.69
C PRO A 76 -3.05 1.12 22.27
N VAL A 77 -3.32 1.15 20.96
CA VAL A 77 -4.63 1.57 20.45
C VAL A 77 -5.60 0.40 20.62
N SER A 78 -6.66 0.60 21.42
CA SER A 78 -7.71 -0.42 21.61
C SER A 78 -8.30 -0.86 20.26
N PRO A 79 -8.61 -2.16 20.08
CA PRO A 79 -9.23 -2.62 18.86
C PRO A 79 -10.57 -1.91 18.63
N PRO A 80 -10.94 -1.60 17.38
CA PRO A 80 -12.25 -1.05 17.07
C PRO A 80 -13.32 -2.02 17.57
N GLN A 81 -14.26 -1.52 18.39
CA GLN A 81 -15.40 -2.31 18.83
C GLN A 81 -16.40 -2.40 17.66
N SER A 82 -16.87 -3.62 17.41
CA SER A 82 -17.89 -3.97 16.40
C SER A 82 -19.21 -3.27 16.65
#